data_AF-A0A0B7MML9-F1
#
_entry.id   AF-A0A0B7MML9-F1
#
_cell.length_a   1.000
_cell.length_b   1.000
_cell.length_c   1.000
_cell.angle_alpha   90.00
_cell.angle_beta   90.00
_cell.angle_gamma   90.00
#
_symmetry.space_group_name_H-M   'P 1'
#
loop_
_entity.id
_entity.type
_entity.pdbx_description
1 polymer ?
#
loop_
_entity_poly.entity_id
_entity_poly.type
_entity_poly.pdbx_seq_one_letter_code
_entity_poly.pdbx_strand_id
1 'polypeptide(L)'
;MDEFFLQARSLLFQGEYKISAEVYQRLFDVLELGEEPGHLPGDPDCVNMLKVDIDEQVVLFLMSIYMNSAPTERLALLYESIKRYRDLFGDVTLKNIVDAADTLLPDFDIFLADLIGFLKNQSPMIDSELLREAIALEGGVPAISEFARQYADKYPKAYVDWITALEKNGDTDSVIQVAREGLSRIPRDFKVRAEVAEAISRIGEKLHDNALRLEGYRECFYSRPSIQCLLDLYIVAIENDCFDEVRNEVEQRVAELYRDRMPVTIYPNSEQQSSSVSVNVFFNALLLSGRYEKVFHMCKGKDPLGWSTGDNPKPLLITFMMMVLSDEGRHAKMLNSQWEEAIGIGYGMSKAYIEKYRKVFTFIKKEYIKLDNEQEEFYLKWCRDEIGRRVDAIVSNQHRGSYHKAAGLLVAMAETLADRGEKQDGMGFIEKYKNKYSRHTAFKREVACAVQASGLSVRA
;
A
#
# COMPACT_ATOMS: atom_id res chain seq x y z
N MET A 1 -15.22 12.42 30.99
CA MET A 1 -13.83 11.92 30.93
C MET A 1 -12.87 13.05 30.61
N ASP A 2 -13.17 13.90 29.62
CA ASP A 2 -12.37 15.08 29.25
C ASP A 2 -11.97 15.98 30.43
N GLU A 3 -12.91 16.30 31.32
CA GLU A 3 -12.62 17.13 32.50
C GLU A 3 -11.55 16.52 33.41
N PHE A 4 -11.52 15.18 33.53
CA PHE A 4 -10.52 14.49 34.34
C PHE A 4 -9.14 14.49 33.67
N PHE A 5 -9.08 14.41 32.34
CA PHE A 5 -7.82 14.61 31.61
C PHE A 5 -7.28 16.03 31.80
N LEU A 6 -8.13 17.05 31.69
CA LEU A 6 -7.74 18.44 31.94
C LEU A 6 -7.31 18.67 33.40
N GLN A 7 -7.93 17.99 34.36
CA GLN A 7 -7.50 18.02 35.76
C GLN A 7 -6.15 17.33 35.96
N ALA A 8 -5.93 16.16 35.37
CA ALA A 8 -4.64 15.45 35.42
C ALA A 8 -3.51 16.29 34.84
N ARG A 9 -3.76 16.97 33.71
CA ARG A 9 -2.87 17.96 33.10
C ARG A 9 -2.57 19.11 34.07
N SER A 10 -3.59 19.68 34.69
CA SER A 10 -3.41 20.80 35.65
C SER A 10 -2.55 20.39 36.84
N LEU A 11 -2.74 19.17 37.36
CA LEU A 11 -1.94 18.60 38.46
C LEU A 11 -0.47 18.42 38.06
N LEU A 12 -0.19 17.94 36.85
CA LEU A 12 1.17 17.82 36.31
C LEU A 12 1.89 19.18 36.34
N PHE A 13 1.26 20.22 35.82
CA PHE A 13 1.84 21.57 35.77
C PHE A 13 1.93 22.26 37.14
N GLN A 14 1.23 21.76 38.16
CA GLN A 14 1.38 22.21 39.55
C GLN A 14 2.49 21.46 40.30
N GLY A 15 3.14 20.48 39.68
CA GLY A 15 4.16 19.64 40.31
C GLY A 15 3.60 18.45 41.08
N GLU A 16 2.30 18.20 41.02
CA GLU A 16 1.63 17.06 41.67
C GLU A 16 1.73 15.79 40.81
N TYR A 17 2.98 15.41 40.48
CA TYR A 17 3.28 14.36 39.49
C TYR A 17 2.67 13.01 39.83
N LYS A 18 2.71 12.62 41.12
CA LYS A 18 2.12 11.36 41.59
C LYS A 18 0.62 11.30 41.34
N ILE A 19 -0.10 12.34 41.75
CA ILE A 19 -1.56 12.38 41.63
C ILE A 19 -1.94 12.46 40.16
N SER A 20 -1.21 13.26 39.37
CA SER A 20 -1.39 13.33 37.93
C SER A 20 -1.25 11.95 37.27
N ALA A 21 -0.16 11.22 37.55
CA ALA A 21 0.08 9.89 37.02
C ALA A 21 -1.02 8.89 37.40
N GLU A 22 -1.47 8.89 38.65
CA GLU A 22 -2.56 8.01 39.11
C GLU A 22 -3.89 8.31 38.44
N VAL A 23 -4.20 9.59 38.18
CA VAL A 23 -5.44 9.98 37.48
C VAL A 23 -5.36 9.57 36.01
N TYR A 24 -4.27 9.86 35.32
CA TYR A 24 -4.07 9.44 33.92
C TYR A 24 -4.15 7.91 33.79
N GLN A 25 -3.46 7.16 34.65
CA GLN A 25 -3.47 5.71 34.63
C GLN A 25 -4.90 5.16 34.73
N ARG A 26 -5.71 5.69 35.66
CA ARG A 26 -7.12 5.26 35.81
C ARG A 26 -7.96 5.59 34.59
N LEU A 27 -7.74 6.74 33.97
CA LEU A 27 -8.49 7.14 32.77
C LEU A 27 -8.16 6.21 31.60
N PHE A 28 -6.88 5.88 31.44
CA PHE A 28 -6.42 4.98 30.39
C PHE A 28 -6.82 3.53 30.62
N ASP A 29 -6.80 3.04 31.86
CA ASP A 29 -7.34 1.72 32.20
C ASP A 29 -8.84 1.62 31.85
N VAL A 30 -9.62 2.70 31.99
CA VAL A 30 -11.04 2.72 31.60
C VAL A 30 -11.21 2.71 30.07
N LEU A 31 -10.35 3.40 29.33
CA LEU A 31 -10.38 3.40 27.87
C LEU A 31 -9.96 2.03 27.29
N GLU A 32 -8.93 1.41 27.86
CA GLU A 32 -8.48 0.04 27.52
C GLU A 32 -9.63 -0.97 27.71
N LEU A 33 -10.35 -0.90 28.85
CA LEU A 33 -11.55 -1.73 29.07
C LEU A 33 -12.66 -1.47 28.04
N GLY A 34 -12.70 -0.27 27.46
CA GLY A 34 -13.67 0.14 26.46
C GLY A 34 -13.47 -0.48 25.08
N GLU A 35 -12.29 -1.02 24.79
CA GLU A 35 -12.03 -1.75 23.54
C GLU A 35 -12.81 -3.07 23.46
N GLU A 36 -13.22 -3.63 24.62
CA GLU A 36 -14.09 -4.79 24.66
C GLU A 36 -15.56 -4.40 24.36
N PRO A 37 -16.21 -5.03 23.36
CA PRO A 37 -17.57 -4.67 22.97
C PRO A 37 -18.57 -4.75 24.14
N GLY A 38 -19.20 -3.61 24.45
CA GLY A 38 -20.24 -3.52 25.49
C GLY A 38 -19.78 -3.00 26.86
N HIS A 39 -18.49 -2.72 27.03
CA HIS A 39 -17.95 -2.16 28.27
C HIS A 39 -18.07 -0.63 28.36
N LEU A 40 -18.00 0.08 27.23
CA LEU A 40 -18.33 1.51 27.14
C LEU A 40 -19.52 1.74 26.18
N PRO A 41 -20.49 2.60 26.54
CA PRO A 41 -21.56 2.99 25.64
C PRO A 41 -21.06 4.04 24.64
N GLY A 42 -21.22 3.81 23.34
CA GLY A 42 -20.89 4.82 22.33
C GLY A 42 -20.22 4.25 21.09
N ASP A 43 -19.26 5.02 20.57
CA ASP A 43 -18.46 4.62 19.41
C ASP A 43 -17.56 3.42 19.80
N PRO A 44 -17.46 2.37 18.97
CA PRO A 44 -16.54 1.25 19.21
C PRO A 44 -15.08 1.67 19.36
N ASP A 45 -14.70 2.81 18.78
CA ASP A 45 -13.42 3.45 19.01
C ASP A 45 -13.59 4.53 20.10
N CYS A 46 -13.13 4.20 21.30
CA CYS A 46 -13.32 5.03 22.49
C CYS A 46 -12.64 6.41 22.39
N VAL A 47 -11.63 6.57 21.52
CA VAL A 47 -10.95 7.86 21.30
C VAL A 47 -11.89 8.85 20.60
N ASN A 48 -12.76 8.39 19.71
CA ASN A 48 -13.73 9.24 19.01
C ASN A 48 -14.80 9.83 19.95
N MET A 49 -14.91 9.32 21.17
CA MET A 49 -15.82 9.83 22.19
C MET A 49 -15.23 10.99 22.99
N LEU A 50 -13.95 11.30 22.82
CA LEU A 50 -13.23 12.33 23.56
C LEU A 50 -13.08 13.61 22.74
N LYS A 51 -13.03 14.74 23.44
CA LYS A 51 -12.75 16.07 22.88
C LYS A 51 -11.29 16.47 23.09
N VAL A 52 -10.65 15.91 24.10
CA VAL A 52 -9.21 16.12 24.34
C VAL A 52 -8.39 15.45 23.24
N ASP A 53 -7.24 16.03 22.95
CA ASP A 53 -6.22 15.40 22.12
C ASP A 53 -5.58 14.27 22.92
N ILE A 54 -5.89 13.02 22.56
CA ILE A 54 -5.39 11.84 23.27
C ILE A 54 -3.88 11.71 23.13
N ASP A 55 -3.31 12.01 21.96
CA ASP A 55 -1.87 11.92 21.75
C ASP A 55 -1.14 12.88 22.70
N GLU A 56 -1.67 14.11 22.87
CA GLU A 56 -1.16 15.06 23.88
C GLU A 56 -1.30 14.48 25.30
N GLN A 57 -2.44 13.88 25.65
CA GLN A 57 -2.66 13.35 27.01
C GLN A 57 -1.73 12.20 27.36
N VAL A 58 -1.39 11.36 26.39
CA VAL A 58 -0.51 10.20 26.60
C VAL A 58 0.92 10.65 26.86
N VAL A 59 1.37 11.64 26.09
CA VAL A 59 2.67 12.28 26.28
C VAL A 59 2.76 12.89 27.69
N LEU A 60 1.73 13.61 28.14
CA LEU A 60 1.68 14.20 29.49
C LEU A 60 1.64 13.14 30.60
N PHE A 61 0.97 12.02 30.37
CA PHE A 61 1.00 10.88 31.29
C PHE A 61 2.40 10.28 31.42
N LEU A 62 3.07 9.99 30.30
CA LEU A 62 4.43 9.46 30.32
C LEU A 62 5.40 10.44 31.00
N MET A 63 5.22 11.74 30.76
CA MET A 63 5.94 12.78 31.50
C MET A 63 5.65 12.72 33.01
N SER A 64 4.40 12.54 33.43
CA SER A 64 4.06 12.42 34.86
C SER A 64 4.71 11.19 35.52
N ILE A 65 4.81 10.06 34.81
CA ILE A 65 5.54 8.86 35.26
C ILE A 65 7.04 9.15 35.38
N TYR A 66 7.62 9.84 34.39
CA TYR A 66 9.03 10.22 34.41
C TYR A 66 9.36 11.11 35.63
N MET A 67 8.54 12.15 35.86
CA MET A 67 8.76 13.14 36.92
C MET A 67 8.47 12.58 38.32
N ASN A 68 7.58 11.59 38.45
CA ASN A 68 7.24 10.97 39.73
C ASN A 68 8.23 9.85 40.15
N SER A 69 8.92 9.23 39.20
CA SER A 69 9.75 8.05 39.47
C SER A 69 11.14 8.38 40.01
N ALA A 70 11.60 7.55 40.94
CA ALA A 70 12.97 7.59 41.42
C ALA A 70 13.94 7.22 40.28
N PRO A 71 15.17 7.79 40.23
CA PRO A 71 16.12 7.55 39.13
C PRO A 71 16.35 6.06 38.82
N THR A 72 16.40 5.20 39.84
CA THR A 72 16.64 3.75 39.70
C THR A 72 15.45 2.96 39.15
N GLU A 73 14.24 3.50 39.24
CA GLU A 73 12.98 2.84 38.82
C GLU A 73 12.41 3.42 37.54
N ARG A 74 12.85 4.63 37.17
CA ARG A 74 12.34 5.43 36.06
C ARG A 74 12.31 4.69 34.73
N LEU A 75 13.41 4.02 34.38
CA LEU A 75 13.50 3.23 33.16
C LEU A 75 12.43 2.14 33.09
N ALA A 76 12.32 1.34 34.14
CA ALA A 76 11.39 0.23 34.19
C ALA A 76 9.93 0.70 34.09
N LEU A 77 9.56 1.72 34.88
CA LEU A 77 8.19 2.24 34.94
C LEU A 77 7.77 2.92 33.63
N LEU A 78 8.65 3.72 33.01
CA LEU A 78 8.33 4.39 31.76
C LEU A 78 8.20 3.38 30.62
N TYR A 79 9.15 2.45 30.51
CA TYR A 79 9.12 1.43 29.47
C TYR A 79 7.91 0.49 29.58
N GLU A 80 7.54 0.09 30.81
CA GLU A 80 6.33 -0.70 31.05
C GLU A 80 5.07 0.08 30.65
N SER A 81 5.00 1.38 30.96
CA SER A 81 3.87 2.23 30.58
C SER A 81 3.75 2.39 29.06
N ILE A 82 4.86 2.62 28.36
CA ILE A 82 4.88 2.68 26.88
C ILE A 82 4.41 1.36 26.29
N LYS A 83 4.83 0.22 26.84
CA LYS A 83 4.41 -1.09 26.35
C LYS A 83 2.95 -1.38 26.60
N ARG A 84 2.47 -1.08 27.82
CA ARG A 84 1.11 -1.40 28.25
C ARG A 84 0.07 -0.73 27.38
N TYR A 85 0.27 0.54 27.04
CA TYR A 85 -0.74 1.32 26.34
C TYR A 85 -0.40 1.62 24.87
N ARG A 86 0.57 0.92 24.31
CA ARG A 86 0.98 1.10 22.90
C ARG A 86 -0.20 0.94 21.94
N ASP A 87 -0.99 -0.11 22.14
CA ASP A 87 -2.10 -0.44 21.26
C ASP A 87 -3.24 0.59 21.35
N LEU A 88 -3.39 1.23 22.51
CA LEU A 88 -4.44 2.21 22.79
C LEU A 88 -4.12 3.62 22.23
N PHE A 89 -2.84 3.99 22.11
CA PHE A 89 -2.42 5.37 21.80
C PHE A 89 -1.58 5.54 20.53
N GLY A 90 -1.18 4.45 19.88
CA GLY A 90 -0.30 4.51 18.71
C GLY A 90 1.16 4.90 19.06
N ASP A 91 1.88 5.40 18.06
CA ASP A 91 3.33 5.61 18.12
C ASP A 91 3.70 6.91 18.87
N VAL A 92 3.91 6.81 20.19
CA VAL A 92 4.43 7.91 21.01
C VAL A 92 5.96 7.93 20.99
N THR A 93 6.53 9.11 20.68
CA THR A 93 7.97 9.32 20.56
C THR A 93 8.57 9.90 21.86
N LEU A 94 9.80 9.54 22.21
CA LEU A 94 10.56 10.14 23.33
C LEU A 94 10.68 11.66 23.16
N LYS A 95 10.82 12.13 21.91
CA LYS A 95 10.87 13.55 21.58
C LYS A 95 9.58 14.24 21.98
N ASN A 96 8.42 13.63 21.73
CA ASN A 96 7.16 14.21 22.17
C ASN A 96 7.13 14.38 23.70
N ILE A 97 7.67 13.42 24.46
CA ILE A 97 7.78 13.50 25.93
C ILE A 97 8.69 14.66 26.37
N VAL A 98 9.81 14.86 25.67
CA VAL A 98 10.72 15.99 25.92
C VAL A 98 10.08 17.33 25.58
N ASP A 99 9.35 17.40 24.47
CA ASP A 99 8.74 18.63 23.95
C ASP A 99 7.36 18.93 24.60
N ALA A 100 6.86 18.05 25.47
CA ALA A 100 5.50 18.11 26.04
C ALA A 100 5.24 19.34 26.91
N ALA A 101 6.29 19.88 27.52
CA ALA A 101 6.23 20.99 28.44
C ALA A 101 7.53 21.78 28.42
N ASP A 102 7.48 23.04 28.80
CA ASP A 102 8.66 23.90 28.98
C ASP A 102 9.53 23.51 30.20
N THR A 103 9.38 22.28 30.71
CA THR A 103 10.06 21.76 31.91
C THR A 103 11.11 20.74 31.50
N LEU A 104 12.35 20.95 31.93
CA LEU A 104 13.44 19.99 31.70
C LEU A 104 13.19 18.68 32.46
N LEU A 105 13.36 17.55 31.76
CA LEU A 105 13.34 16.22 32.36
C LEU A 105 14.63 15.99 33.17
N PRO A 106 14.55 15.70 34.49
CA PRO A 106 15.74 15.49 35.32
C PRO A 106 16.52 14.25 34.88
N ASP A 107 17.85 14.35 34.88
CA ASP A 107 18.79 13.27 34.55
C ASP A 107 18.51 12.59 33.20
N PHE A 108 17.95 13.32 32.23
CA PHE A 108 17.51 12.73 30.96
C PHE A 108 18.64 12.08 30.15
N ASP A 109 19.84 12.68 30.16
CA ASP A 109 21.02 12.10 29.50
C ASP A 109 21.40 10.73 30.11
N ILE A 110 21.30 10.59 31.43
CA ILE A 110 21.57 9.32 32.14
C ILE A 110 20.48 8.30 31.80
N PHE A 111 19.22 8.73 31.85
CA PHE A 111 18.08 7.90 31.47
C PHE A 111 18.20 7.39 30.03
N LEU A 112 18.58 8.24 29.06
CA LEU A 112 18.75 7.85 27.67
C LEU A 112 19.85 6.79 27.51
N ALA A 113 21.00 6.98 28.16
CA ALA A 113 22.09 6.02 28.12
C ALA A 113 21.66 4.64 28.67
N ASP A 114 20.95 4.63 29.80
CA ASP A 114 20.41 3.40 30.41
C ASP A 114 19.35 2.74 29.52
N LEU A 115 18.47 3.53 28.91
CA LEU A 115 17.44 3.07 27.97
C LEU A 115 18.08 2.42 26.74
N ILE A 116 19.08 3.05 26.12
CA ILE A 116 19.80 2.48 24.97
C ILE A 116 20.47 1.16 25.35
N GLY A 117 21.14 1.11 26.50
CA GLY A 117 21.77 -0.11 27.01
C GLY A 117 20.76 -1.24 27.22
N PHE A 118 19.60 -0.92 27.78
CA PHE A 118 18.50 -1.86 27.99
C PHE A 118 17.91 -2.36 26.66
N LEU A 119 17.57 -1.45 25.73
CA LEU A 119 16.90 -1.78 24.46
C LEU A 119 17.77 -2.57 23.48
N LYS A 120 19.09 -2.38 23.49
CA LYS A 120 20.02 -3.20 22.68
C LYS A 120 19.92 -4.71 22.97
N ASN A 121 19.48 -5.06 24.18
CA ASN A 121 19.30 -6.44 24.64
C ASN A 121 17.86 -6.97 24.43
N GLN A 122 16.93 -6.13 24.00
CA GLN A 122 15.54 -6.52 23.75
C GLN A 122 15.32 -7.04 22.33
N SER A 123 14.15 -7.63 22.10
CA SER A 123 13.73 -8.08 20.76
C SER A 123 13.56 -6.88 19.81
N PRO A 124 14.25 -6.85 18.66
CA PRO A 124 14.10 -5.80 17.65
C PRO A 124 12.68 -5.65 17.11
N MET A 125 11.84 -6.67 17.24
CA MET A 125 10.48 -6.69 16.70
C MET A 125 9.56 -5.64 17.32
N ILE A 126 9.83 -5.24 18.56
CA ILE A 126 8.91 -4.40 19.35
C ILE A 126 9.56 -3.05 19.65
N ASP A 127 10.88 -3.00 19.90
CA ASP A 127 11.49 -1.81 20.49
C ASP A 127 12.49 -1.09 19.59
N SER A 128 12.56 -1.46 18.31
CA SER A 128 13.55 -0.88 17.41
C SER A 128 13.38 0.63 17.23
N GLU A 129 12.14 1.11 17.07
CA GLU A 129 11.86 2.54 16.87
C GLU A 129 12.30 3.38 18.06
N LEU A 130 11.91 2.94 19.26
CA LEU A 130 12.32 3.57 20.51
C LEU A 130 13.85 3.58 20.67
N LEU A 131 14.55 2.51 20.27
CA LEU A 131 16.01 2.44 20.32
C LEU A 131 16.66 3.47 19.38
N ARG A 132 16.21 3.55 18.12
CA ARG A 132 16.79 4.50 17.14
C ARG A 132 16.51 5.93 17.53
N GLU A 133 15.32 6.20 18.05
CA GLU A 133 14.98 7.51 18.58
C GLU A 133 15.86 7.91 19.76
N ALA A 134 16.04 7.01 20.75
CA ALA A 134 16.90 7.26 21.90
C ALA A 134 18.34 7.59 21.47
N ILE A 135 18.88 6.85 20.49
CA ILE A 135 20.22 7.09 19.92
C ILE A 135 20.30 8.47 19.25
N ALA A 136 19.27 8.84 18.48
CA ALA A 136 19.22 10.15 17.82
C ALA A 136 19.09 11.30 18.83
N LEU A 137 18.37 11.11 19.94
CA LEU A 137 18.28 12.09 21.02
C LEU A 137 19.59 12.22 21.82
N GLU A 138 20.28 11.12 22.08
CA GLU A 138 21.54 11.11 22.84
C GLU A 138 22.68 11.82 22.10
N GLY A 139 22.83 11.58 20.79
CA GLY A 139 24.01 12.04 20.05
C GLY A 139 23.75 12.64 18.67
N GLY A 140 22.49 12.91 18.31
CA GLY A 140 22.11 13.55 17.06
C GLY A 140 22.47 12.74 15.81
N VAL A 141 22.65 13.46 14.70
CA VAL A 141 23.02 12.89 13.38
C VAL A 141 24.29 12.01 13.44
N PRO A 142 25.37 12.39 14.15
CA PRO A 142 26.55 11.52 14.29
C PRO A 142 26.23 10.14 14.87
N ALA A 143 25.46 10.08 15.97
CA ALA A 143 25.15 8.82 16.64
C ALA A 143 24.27 7.89 15.80
N ILE A 144 23.21 8.43 15.16
CA ILE A 144 22.34 7.61 14.29
C ILE A 144 23.09 7.12 13.04
N SER A 145 24.02 7.92 12.50
CA SER A 145 24.83 7.52 11.34
C SER A 145 25.78 6.36 11.64
N GLU A 146 26.42 6.37 12.80
CA GLU A 146 27.30 5.28 13.24
C GLU A 146 26.49 4.02 13.52
N PHE A 147 25.35 4.17 14.19
CA PHE A 147 24.44 3.06 14.45
C PHE A 147 23.92 2.41 13.17
N ALA A 148 23.49 3.21 12.18
CA ALA A 148 23.02 2.73 10.89
C ALA A 148 24.09 1.91 10.16
N ARG A 149 25.35 2.36 10.18
CA ARG A 149 26.48 1.65 9.56
C ARG A 149 26.81 0.34 10.25
N GLN A 150 26.79 0.34 11.57
CA GLN A 150 27.18 -0.81 12.38
C GLN A 150 26.15 -1.94 12.32
N TYR A 151 24.86 -1.59 12.20
CA TYR A 151 23.77 -2.55 12.31
C TYR A 151 22.80 -2.52 11.11
N ALA A 152 23.32 -2.29 9.90
CA ALA A 152 22.50 -2.16 8.68
C ALA A 152 21.63 -3.40 8.36
N ASP A 153 21.97 -4.58 8.88
CA ASP A 153 21.21 -5.83 8.73
C ASP A 153 20.16 -6.03 9.84
N LYS A 154 20.35 -5.40 11.00
CA LYS A 154 19.47 -5.55 12.18
C LYS A 154 18.49 -4.38 12.35
N TYR A 155 18.95 -3.17 12.06
CA TYR A 155 18.23 -1.92 12.24
C TYR A 155 18.30 -1.00 10.99
N PRO A 156 17.94 -1.49 9.79
CA PRO A 156 18.10 -0.74 8.55
C PRO A 156 17.28 0.56 8.49
N LYS A 157 16.21 0.70 9.29
CA LYS A 157 15.46 1.97 9.38
C LYS A 157 16.28 3.12 9.95
N ALA A 158 17.41 2.85 10.60
CA ALA A 158 18.34 3.90 11.02
C ALA A 158 18.88 4.73 9.84
N TYR A 159 19.00 4.15 8.63
CA TYR A 159 19.31 4.91 7.42
C TYR A 159 18.17 5.85 7.04
N VAL A 160 16.91 5.43 7.21
CA VAL A 160 15.72 6.26 6.93
C VAL A 160 15.65 7.44 7.91
N ASP A 161 15.91 7.20 9.20
CA ASP A 161 15.94 8.26 10.22
C ASP A 161 17.07 9.26 9.95
N TRP A 162 18.25 8.77 9.58
CA TRP A 162 19.39 9.61 9.23
C TRP A 162 19.09 10.46 7.98
N ILE A 163 18.52 9.87 6.93
CA ILE A 163 18.08 10.59 5.73
C ILE A 163 17.06 11.68 6.11
N THR A 164 16.05 11.33 6.93
CA THR A 164 15.02 12.27 7.37
C THR A 164 15.61 13.45 8.15
N ALA A 165 16.62 13.20 8.99
CA ALA A 165 17.33 14.24 9.72
C ALA A 165 18.12 15.19 8.77
N LEU A 166 18.72 14.67 7.71
CA LEU A 166 19.41 15.47 6.70
C LEU A 166 18.45 16.27 5.80
N GLU A 167 17.31 15.67 5.43
CA GLU A 167 16.28 16.36 4.64
C GLU A 167 15.76 17.61 5.35
N LYS A 168 15.60 17.58 6.68
CA LYS A 168 15.23 18.74 7.51
C LYS A 168 16.23 19.89 7.42
N ASN A 169 17.50 19.60 7.15
CA ASN A 169 18.57 20.59 6.99
C ASN A 169 18.71 21.09 5.54
N GLY A 170 17.94 20.53 4.59
CA GLY A 170 17.96 20.92 3.18
C GLY A 170 19.19 20.43 2.39
N ASP A 171 20.04 19.59 2.98
CA ASP A 171 21.27 19.09 2.36
C ASP A 171 20.99 17.91 1.42
N THR A 172 20.68 18.26 0.17
CA THR A 172 20.24 17.31 -0.85
C THR A 172 21.36 16.33 -1.27
N ASP A 173 22.60 16.82 -1.37
CA ASP A 173 23.74 16.00 -1.79
C ASP A 173 24.10 14.96 -0.73
N SER A 174 24.10 15.35 0.55
CA SER A 174 24.30 14.41 1.65
C SER A 174 23.21 13.36 1.71
N VAL A 175 21.94 13.72 1.45
CA VAL A 175 20.84 12.72 1.39
C VAL A 175 21.10 11.68 0.30
N ILE A 176 21.47 12.08 -0.91
CA ILE A 176 21.79 11.14 -2.00
C ILE A 176 22.96 10.24 -1.61
N GLN A 177 24.03 10.81 -1.04
CA GLN A 177 25.21 10.04 -0.64
C GLN A 177 24.85 8.99 0.42
N VAL A 178 24.10 9.37 1.45
CA VAL A 178 23.67 8.49 2.52
C VAL A 178 22.71 7.42 2.02
N ALA A 179 21.78 7.78 1.11
CA ALA A 179 20.87 6.82 0.52
C ALA A 179 21.63 5.74 -0.28
N ARG A 180 22.60 6.14 -1.12
CA ARG A 180 23.48 5.19 -1.84
C ARG A 180 24.32 4.34 -0.88
N GLU A 181 24.83 4.93 0.20
CA GLU A 181 25.53 4.18 1.25
C GLU A 181 24.61 3.12 1.88
N GLY A 182 23.39 3.49 2.26
CA GLY A 182 22.39 2.60 2.82
C GLY A 182 22.06 1.45 1.86
N LEU A 183 21.81 1.75 0.59
CA LEU A 183 21.55 0.73 -0.45
C LEU A 183 22.73 -0.23 -0.65
N SER A 184 23.97 0.18 -0.37
CA SER A 184 25.14 -0.70 -0.46
C SER A 184 25.32 -1.63 0.75
N ARG A 185 24.77 -1.26 1.92
CA ARG A 185 24.96 -1.98 3.20
C ARG A 185 23.75 -2.77 3.63
N ILE A 186 22.54 -2.28 3.36
CA ILE A 186 21.30 -2.96 3.73
C ILE A 186 21.14 -4.21 2.85
N PRO A 187 20.81 -5.38 3.42
CA PRO A 187 20.59 -6.61 2.66
C PRO A 187 19.65 -6.42 1.47
N ARG A 188 20.06 -6.95 0.31
CA ARG A 188 19.43 -6.74 -1.00
C ARG A 188 17.91 -7.00 -1.04
N ASP A 189 17.44 -7.96 -0.28
CA ASP A 189 16.02 -8.35 -0.27
C ASP A 189 15.24 -7.75 0.88
N PHE A 190 15.70 -6.68 1.54
CA PHE A 190 14.91 -6.00 2.56
C PHE A 190 14.04 -4.90 1.96
N LYS A 191 12.75 -4.88 2.30
CA LYS A 191 11.78 -3.89 1.81
C LYS A 191 12.15 -2.44 2.17
N VAL A 192 12.78 -2.23 3.32
CA VAL A 192 13.25 -0.91 3.79
C VAL A 192 14.21 -0.23 2.81
N ARG A 193 14.91 -0.98 1.94
CA ARG A 193 15.72 -0.38 0.86
C ARG A 193 14.88 0.49 -0.06
N ALA A 194 13.59 0.18 -0.25
CA ALA A 194 12.69 1.03 -1.01
C ALA A 194 12.47 2.39 -0.32
N GLU A 195 12.32 2.43 1.00
CA GLU A 195 12.17 3.69 1.75
C GLU A 195 13.43 4.57 1.63
N VAL A 196 14.61 3.95 1.64
CA VAL A 196 15.89 4.63 1.39
C VAL A 196 15.98 5.15 -0.06
N ALA A 197 15.61 4.33 -1.05
CA ALA A 197 15.63 4.69 -2.46
C ALA A 197 14.58 5.76 -2.83
N GLU A 198 13.48 5.84 -2.08
CA GLU A 198 12.47 6.89 -2.26
C GLU A 198 13.07 8.28 -2.10
N ALA A 199 14.02 8.49 -1.19
CA ALA A 199 14.71 9.77 -1.03
C ALA A 199 15.43 10.20 -2.32
N ILE A 200 16.12 9.26 -2.99
CA ILE A 200 16.77 9.50 -4.29
C ILE A 200 15.73 9.91 -5.34
N SER A 201 14.62 9.15 -5.44
CA SER A 201 13.57 9.45 -6.41
C SER A 201 12.89 10.80 -6.17
N ARG A 202 12.56 11.16 -4.92
CA ARG A 202 11.96 12.46 -4.55
C ARG A 202 12.88 13.62 -4.90
N ILE A 203 14.18 13.49 -4.63
CA ILE A 203 15.17 14.50 -5.01
C ILE A 203 15.25 14.60 -6.54
N GLY A 204 15.29 13.46 -7.25
CA GLY A 204 15.25 13.44 -8.71
C GLY A 204 14.01 14.12 -9.29
N GLU A 205 12.83 13.93 -8.69
CA GLU A 205 11.61 14.64 -9.08
C GLU A 205 11.75 16.16 -8.88
N LYS A 206 12.23 16.59 -7.70
CA LYS A 206 12.43 18.00 -7.37
C LYS A 206 13.43 18.70 -8.30
N LEU A 207 14.48 17.98 -8.71
CA LEU A 207 15.52 18.49 -9.61
C LEU A 207 15.21 18.29 -11.09
N HIS A 208 14.11 17.60 -11.43
CA HIS A 208 13.81 17.12 -12.78
C HIS A 208 14.97 16.29 -13.40
N ASP A 209 15.68 15.54 -12.56
CA ASP A 209 16.77 14.66 -12.97
C ASP A 209 16.24 13.25 -13.23
N ASN A 210 16.10 12.92 -14.52
CA ASN A 210 15.58 11.64 -14.97
C ASN A 210 16.50 10.44 -14.64
N ALA A 211 17.81 10.65 -14.56
CA ALA A 211 18.75 9.59 -14.19
C ALA A 211 18.61 9.25 -12.70
N LEU A 212 18.49 10.27 -11.86
CA LEU A 212 18.30 10.10 -10.42
C LEU A 212 16.93 9.49 -10.09
N ARG A 213 15.87 9.93 -10.79
CA ARG A 213 14.54 9.29 -10.70
C ARG A 213 14.61 7.80 -11.07
N LEU A 214 15.31 7.46 -12.16
CA LEU A 214 15.47 6.08 -12.62
C LEU A 214 16.20 5.23 -11.58
N GLU A 215 17.31 5.72 -11.03
CA GLU A 215 18.06 5.06 -9.96
C GLU A 215 17.15 4.74 -8.76
N GLY A 216 16.45 5.75 -8.24
CA GLY A 216 15.57 5.59 -7.09
C GLY A 216 14.41 4.62 -7.36
N TYR A 217 13.65 4.81 -8.45
CA TYR A 217 12.50 3.95 -8.73
C TYR A 217 12.88 2.51 -9.07
N ARG A 218 14.05 2.29 -9.68
CA ARG A 218 14.56 0.95 -9.97
C ARG A 218 14.78 0.18 -8.66
N GLU A 219 15.43 0.79 -7.67
CA GLU A 219 15.64 0.20 -6.34
C GLU A 219 14.33 0.08 -5.53
N CYS A 220 13.42 1.04 -5.63
CA CYS A 220 12.10 0.96 -5.02
C CYS A 220 11.33 -0.27 -5.49
N PHE A 221 11.22 -0.46 -6.80
CA PHE A 221 10.54 -1.64 -7.35
C PHE A 221 11.27 -2.92 -6.99
N TYR A 222 12.61 -2.94 -7.11
CA TYR A 222 13.41 -4.11 -6.82
C TYR A 222 13.21 -4.63 -5.38
N SER A 223 13.19 -3.70 -4.42
CA SER A 223 13.11 -4.00 -2.98
C SER A 223 11.68 -4.17 -2.47
N ARG A 224 10.72 -3.42 -3.03
CA ARG A 224 9.31 -3.48 -2.65
C ARG A 224 8.40 -3.45 -3.89
N PRO A 225 8.30 -4.58 -4.63
CA PRO A 225 7.45 -4.65 -5.81
C PRO A 225 6.00 -4.31 -5.49
N SER A 226 5.52 -3.24 -6.09
CA SER A 226 4.12 -2.79 -6.04
C SER A 226 3.73 -2.27 -7.41
N ILE A 227 2.43 -2.15 -7.69
CA ILE A 227 2.00 -1.59 -8.98
C ILE A 227 2.38 -0.11 -9.07
N GLN A 228 2.36 0.63 -7.95
CA GLN A 228 2.80 2.02 -7.93
C GLN A 228 4.29 2.13 -8.32
N CYS A 229 5.17 1.36 -7.69
CA CYS A 229 6.59 1.35 -8.04
C CYS A 229 6.82 0.91 -9.49
N LEU A 230 6.02 -0.05 -9.99
CA LEU A 230 6.09 -0.50 -11.39
C LEU A 230 5.77 0.65 -12.36
N LEU A 231 4.68 1.36 -12.13
CA LEU A 231 4.25 2.46 -12.99
C LEU A 231 5.25 3.62 -12.97
N ASP A 232 5.76 3.98 -11.79
CA ASP A 232 6.75 5.05 -11.64
C ASP A 232 8.06 4.69 -12.36
N LEU A 233 8.53 3.44 -12.17
CA LEU A 233 9.71 2.91 -12.87
C LEU A 233 9.51 2.88 -14.39
N TYR A 234 8.36 2.44 -14.89
CA TYR A 234 8.12 2.37 -16.33
C TYR A 234 8.00 3.74 -16.97
N ILE A 235 7.35 4.70 -16.32
CA ILE A 235 7.27 6.07 -16.80
C ILE A 235 8.67 6.67 -16.94
N VAL A 236 9.50 6.55 -15.89
CA VAL A 236 10.86 7.11 -15.94
C VAL A 236 11.75 6.35 -16.94
N ALA A 237 11.57 5.04 -17.09
CA ALA A 237 12.33 4.24 -18.07
C ALA A 237 12.01 4.63 -19.52
N ILE A 238 10.74 4.95 -19.80
CA ILE A 238 10.31 5.52 -21.09
C ILE A 238 10.97 6.90 -21.30
N GLU A 239 10.98 7.74 -20.27
CA GLU A 239 11.57 9.09 -20.32
C GLU A 239 13.11 9.09 -20.43
N ASN A 240 13.75 7.95 -20.18
CA ASN A 240 15.20 7.72 -20.33
C ASN A 240 15.56 6.80 -21.51
N ASP A 241 14.61 6.44 -22.38
CA ASP A 241 14.83 5.54 -23.51
C ASP A 241 15.47 4.18 -23.14
N CYS A 242 15.23 3.68 -21.92
CA CYS A 242 15.80 2.43 -21.41
C CYS A 242 14.73 1.38 -21.03
N PHE A 243 13.50 1.55 -21.53
CA PHE A 243 12.37 0.69 -21.20
C PHE A 243 12.63 -0.80 -21.46
N ASP A 244 13.30 -1.15 -22.57
CA ASP A 244 13.58 -2.55 -22.91
C ASP A 244 14.52 -3.26 -21.93
N GLU A 245 15.49 -2.54 -21.36
CA GLU A 245 16.33 -3.05 -20.28
C GLU A 245 15.47 -3.26 -19.03
N VAL A 246 14.78 -2.21 -18.60
CA VAL A 246 14.02 -2.17 -17.34
C VAL A 246 12.90 -3.22 -17.31
N ARG A 247 12.16 -3.42 -18.40
CA ARG A 247 11.10 -4.45 -18.44
C ARG A 247 11.66 -5.87 -18.25
N ASN A 248 12.88 -6.15 -18.73
CA ASN A 248 13.51 -7.46 -18.59
C ASN A 248 14.00 -7.65 -17.14
N GLU A 249 14.55 -6.61 -16.52
CA GLU A 249 14.91 -6.60 -15.08
C GLU A 249 13.67 -6.84 -14.21
N VAL A 250 12.58 -6.12 -14.49
CA VAL A 250 11.30 -6.29 -13.78
C VAL A 250 10.81 -7.71 -13.91
N GLU A 251 10.76 -8.26 -15.13
CA GLU A 251 10.31 -9.62 -15.38
C GLU A 251 11.15 -10.65 -14.61
N GLN A 252 12.48 -10.51 -14.62
CA GLN A 252 13.39 -11.38 -13.89
C GLN A 252 13.13 -11.31 -12.38
N ARG A 253 13.01 -10.10 -11.82
CA ARG A 253 12.81 -9.90 -10.38
C ARG A 253 11.47 -10.45 -9.90
N VAL A 254 10.38 -10.19 -10.62
CA VAL A 254 9.07 -10.73 -10.23
C VAL A 254 9.02 -12.25 -10.36
N ALA A 255 9.73 -12.84 -11.33
CA ALA A 255 9.83 -14.29 -11.48
C ALA A 255 10.64 -14.96 -10.35
N GLU A 256 11.73 -14.34 -9.91
CA GLU A 256 12.52 -14.75 -8.73
C GLU A 256 11.63 -14.78 -7.49
N LEU A 257 11.01 -13.64 -7.14
CA LEU A 257 10.19 -13.51 -5.93
C LEU A 257 8.91 -14.36 -5.98
N TYR A 258 8.34 -14.61 -7.15
CA TYR A 258 7.15 -15.44 -7.29
C TYR A 258 7.45 -16.92 -7.05
N ARG A 259 8.64 -17.40 -7.44
CA ARG A 259 9.08 -18.79 -7.21
C ARG A 259 9.32 -19.05 -5.73
N ASP A 260 9.92 -18.10 -5.05
CA ASP A 260 10.31 -18.21 -3.63
C ASP A 260 9.19 -17.77 -2.68
N ARG A 261 7.94 -17.72 -3.16
CA ARG A 261 6.77 -17.34 -2.37
C ARG A 261 6.55 -18.37 -1.25
N MET A 262 7.08 -18.08 -0.08
CA MET A 262 6.81 -18.85 1.13
C MET A 262 5.34 -18.69 1.54
N PRO A 263 4.69 -19.76 2.05
CA PRO A 263 3.46 -19.63 2.81
C PRO A 263 3.71 -18.70 4.00
N VAL A 264 2.83 -17.73 4.25
CA VAL A 264 2.97 -16.77 5.35
C VAL A 264 2.94 -17.53 6.68
N THR A 265 4.09 -17.76 7.30
CA THR A 265 4.18 -18.43 8.61
C THR A 265 5.02 -17.68 9.63
N ILE A 266 5.64 -16.56 9.27
CA ILE A 266 6.45 -15.76 10.19
C ILE A 266 6.17 -14.29 9.89
N TYR A 267 5.69 -13.53 10.87
CA TYR A 267 5.65 -12.07 10.81
C TYR A 267 7.05 -11.58 11.19
N PRO A 268 7.90 -11.21 10.22
CA PRO A 268 9.21 -10.67 10.55
C PRO A 268 9.04 -9.30 11.23
N ASN A 269 10.03 -8.89 12.01
CA ASN A 269 10.19 -7.50 12.43
C ASN A 269 9.97 -6.57 11.22
N SER A 270 9.26 -5.45 11.41
CA SER A 270 8.94 -4.50 10.33
C SER A 270 10.18 -4.02 9.56
N GLU A 271 11.34 -4.01 10.20
CA GLU A 271 12.60 -3.56 9.59
C GLU A 271 13.28 -4.60 8.71
N GLN A 272 13.05 -5.89 8.98
CA GLN A 272 13.71 -7.00 8.30
C GLN A 272 12.74 -7.74 7.37
N GLN A 273 11.64 -7.09 7.01
CA GLN A 273 10.68 -7.67 6.08
C GLN A 273 11.34 -7.91 4.73
N SER A 274 11.38 -9.17 4.32
CA SER A 274 11.91 -9.55 3.02
C SER A 274 10.99 -9.10 1.89
N SER A 275 11.58 -8.78 0.75
CA SER A 275 10.91 -8.50 -0.51
C SER A 275 9.99 -9.66 -0.86
N SER A 276 8.79 -9.34 -1.33
CA SER A 276 7.83 -10.32 -1.80
C SER A 276 6.99 -9.71 -2.91
N VAL A 277 6.45 -10.55 -3.78
CA VAL A 277 5.59 -10.13 -4.88
C VAL A 277 4.20 -10.73 -4.71
N SER A 278 3.17 -9.89 -4.83
CA SER A 278 1.78 -10.37 -4.88
C SER A 278 1.47 -10.93 -6.27
N VAL A 279 0.50 -11.84 -6.36
CA VAL A 279 0.07 -12.42 -7.64
C VAL A 279 -0.44 -11.34 -8.59
N ASN A 280 -1.13 -10.32 -8.06
CA ASN A 280 -1.61 -9.20 -8.85
C ASN A 280 -0.46 -8.36 -9.42
N VAL A 281 0.56 -8.02 -8.62
CA VAL A 281 1.75 -7.29 -9.11
C VAL A 281 2.47 -8.10 -10.20
N PHE A 282 2.58 -9.41 -10.02
CA PHE A 282 3.20 -10.30 -11.01
C PHE A 282 2.48 -10.27 -12.37
N PHE A 283 1.15 -10.35 -12.40
CA PHE A 283 0.39 -10.25 -13.66
C PHE A 283 0.50 -8.86 -14.30
N ASN A 284 0.40 -7.79 -13.51
CA ASN A 284 0.55 -6.42 -14.00
C ASN A 284 1.95 -6.18 -14.58
N ALA A 285 2.99 -6.67 -13.92
CA ALA A 285 4.37 -6.60 -14.42
C ALA A 285 4.50 -7.28 -15.79
N LEU A 286 3.92 -8.48 -15.98
CA LEU A 286 3.96 -9.15 -17.28
C LEU A 286 3.16 -8.40 -18.37
N LEU A 287 1.93 -7.96 -18.06
CA LEU A 287 1.08 -7.24 -19.04
C LEU A 287 1.68 -5.90 -19.45
N LEU A 288 2.11 -5.10 -18.48
CA LEU A 288 2.75 -3.81 -18.72
C LEU A 288 4.19 -3.95 -19.22
N SER A 289 4.73 -5.16 -19.31
CA SER A 289 5.94 -5.47 -20.06
C SER A 289 5.62 -6.03 -21.43
N GLY A 290 4.37 -6.01 -21.92
CA GLY A 290 4.00 -6.59 -23.22
C GLY A 290 4.18 -8.11 -23.31
N ARG A 291 4.22 -8.85 -22.20
CA ARG A 291 4.34 -10.32 -22.13
C ARG A 291 2.98 -10.98 -21.89
N TYR A 292 1.97 -10.53 -22.62
CA TYR A 292 0.58 -10.91 -22.35
C TYR A 292 0.29 -12.39 -22.58
N GLU A 293 1.04 -13.04 -23.46
CA GLU A 293 0.93 -14.48 -23.74
C GLU A 293 1.25 -15.30 -22.50
N LYS A 294 2.20 -14.86 -21.67
CA LYS A 294 2.53 -15.54 -20.41
C LYS A 294 1.35 -15.52 -19.45
N VAL A 295 0.67 -14.38 -19.34
CA VAL A 295 -0.54 -14.23 -18.51
C VAL A 295 -1.70 -15.05 -19.11
N PHE A 296 -1.83 -15.07 -20.44
CA PHE A 296 -2.79 -15.92 -21.15
C PHE A 296 -2.58 -17.41 -20.83
N HIS A 297 -1.34 -17.88 -20.82
CA HIS A 297 -1.02 -19.25 -20.42
C HIS A 297 -1.43 -19.54 -18.96
N MET A 298 -1.30 -18.56 -18.05
CA MET A 298 -1.70 -18.69 -16.65
C MET A 298 -3.22 -18.70 -16.44
N CYS A 299 -4.01 -18.25 -17.42
CA CYS A 299 -5.47 -18.37 -17.41
C CYS A 299 -5.95 -19.81 -17.66
N LYS A 300 -5.12 -20.69 -18.21
CA LYS A 300 -5.49 -22.08 -18.51
C LYS A 300 -5.85 -22.82 -17.23
N GLY A 301 -6.99 -23.51 -17.24
CA GLY A 301 -7.50 -24.27 -16.09
C GLY A 301 -8.04 -23.45 -14.93
N LYS A 302 -8.06 -22.11 -15.01
CA LYS A 302 -8.64 -21.24 -13.97
C LYS A 302 -10.16 -21.17 -14.08
N ASP A 303 -10.84 -21.09 -12.94
CA ASP A 303 -12.29 -21.06 -12.90
C ASP A 303 -12.90 -19.73 -13.38
N PRO A 304 -14.16 -19.76 -13.87
CA PRO A 304 -14.92 -18.55 -14.22
C PRO A 304 -15.39 -17.73 -13.00
N LEU A 305 -15.27 -18.30 -11.79
CA LEU A 305 -15.58 -17.66 -10.50
C LEU A 305 -14.28 -17.33 -9.73
N GLY A 306 -14.40 -16.70 -8.56
CA GLY A 306 -13.24 -16.38 -7.71
C GLY A 306 -12.36 -15.22 -8.21
N TRP A 307 -12.94 -14.28 -8.96
CA TRP A 307 -12.18 -13.15 -9.54
C TRP A 307 -11.95 -11.99 -8.56
N SER A 308 -12.36 -12.13 -7.29
CA SER A 308 -12.29 -11.04 -6.31
C SER A 308 -11.03 -11.05 -5.44
N THR A 309 -10.19 -12.09 -5.53
CA THR A 309 -9.00 -12.26 -4.67
C THR A 309 -7.67 -11.92 -5.36
N GLY A 310 -7.69 -11.39 -6.58
CA GLY A 310 -6.48 -11.01 -7.35
C GLY A 310 -5.62 -12.18 -7.85
N ASP A 311 -5.85 -13.41 -7.38
CA ASP A 311 -5.10 -14.61 -7.78
C ASP A 311 -5.55 -15.20 -9.14
N ASN A 312 -6.69 -14.75 -9.65
CA ASN A 312 -7.18 -15.15 -10.96
C ASN A 312 -6.73 -14.11 -12.01
N PRO A 313 -5.92 -14.49 -13.02
CA PRO A 313 -5.44 -13.56 -14.04
C PRO A 313 -6.51 -13.12 -15.05
N LYS A 314 -7.62 -13.87 -15.16
CA LYS A 314 -8.68 -13.63 -16.15
C LYS A 314 -9.28 -12.22 -16.12
N PRO A 315 -9.77 -11.66 -14.99
CA PRO A 315 -10.34 -10.32 -14.95
C PRO A 315 -9.40 -9.26 -15.54
N LEU A 316 -8.13 -9.33 -15.16
CA LEU A 316 -7.10 -8.40 -15.62
C LEU A 316 -6.78 -8.60 -17.11
N LEU A 317 -6.54 -9.84 -17.54
CA LEU A 317 -6.19 -10.11 -18.94
C LEU A 317 -7.36 -9.83 -19.90
N ILE A 318 -8.60 -10.19 -19.55
CA ILE A 318 -9.77 -9.99 -20.40
C ILE A 318 -9.99 -8.49 -20.64
N THR A 319 -9.96 -7.69 -19.58
CA THR A 319 -10.14 -6.23 -19.70
C THR A 319 -8.97 -5.57 -20.42
N PHE A 320 -7.73 -6.00 -20.15
CA PHE A 320 -6.55 -5.55 -20.89
C PHE A 320 -6.66 -5.86 -22.39
N MET A 321 -7.07 -7.07 -22.77
CA MET A 321 -7.22 -7.46 -24.17
C MET A 321 -8.37 -6.74 -24.85
N MET A 322 -9.50 -6.52 -24.18
CA MET A 322 -10.58 -5.68 -24.73
C MET A 322 -10.09 -4.25 -24.99
N MET A 323 -9.29 -3.66 -24.09
CA MET A 323 -8.68 -2.33 -24.31
C MET A 323 -7.67 -2.30 -25.48
N VAL A 324 -6.93 -3.39 -25.68
CA VAL A 324 -6.03 -3.54 -26.85
C VAL A 324 -6.82 -3.62 -28.14
N LEU A 325 -7.88 -4.43 -28.17
CA LEU A 325 -8.70 -4.70 -29.36
C LEU A 325 -9.68 -3.58 -29.71
N SER A 326 -9.97 -2.68 -28.76
CA SER A 326 -10.69 -1.42 -29.01
C SER A 326 -9.82 -0.50 -29.87
N ASP A 327 -10.43 0.17 -30.84
CA ASP A 327 -9.78 1.08 -31.78
C ASP A 327 -9.39 2.40 -31.08
N GLU A 328 -10.37 3.29 -30.90
CA GLU A 328 -10.21 4.63 -30.30
C GLU A 328 -10.95 4.80 -28.96
N GLY A 329 -11.69 3.76 -28.53
CA GLY A 329 -12.49 3.82 -27.32
C GLY A 329 -13.67 4.80 -27.41
N ARG A 330 -14.21 5.04 -28.62
CA ARG A 330 -15.40 5.87 -28.85
C ARG A 330 -16.62 5.34 -28.08
N HIS A 331 -16.65 4.03 -27.88
CA HIS A 331 -17.62 3.32 -27.05
C HIS A 331 -16.89 2.49 -25.99
N ALA A 332 -16.43 3.12 -24.90
CA ALA A 332 -15.66 2.42 -23.86
C ALA A 332 -16.03 2.81 -22.42
N LYS A 333 -17.23 3.34 -22.14
CA LYS A 333 -17.57 3.76 -20.78
C LYS A 333 -17.62 2.58 -19.81
N MET A 334 -18.32 1.53 -20.18
CA MET A 334 -18.40 0.30 -19.38
C MET A 334 -17.07 -0.44 -19.38
N LEU A 335 -16.38 -0.51 -20.52
CA LEU A 335 -15.06 -1.12 -20.65
C LEU A 335 -14.04 -0.44 -19.73
N ASN A 336 -13.99 0.90 -19.72
CA ASN A 336 -13.12 1.66 -18.82
C ASN A 336 -13.46 1.35 -17.35
N SER A 337 -14.76 1.33 -16.98
CA SER A 337 -15.17 0.99 -15.61
C SER A 337 -14.74 -0.43 -15.22
N GLN A 338 -14.91 -1.41 -16.10
CA GLN A 338 -14.50 -2.79 -15.83
C GLN A 338 -12.98 -2.95 -15.77
N TRP A 339 -12.25 -2.22 -16.60
CA TRP A 339 -10.80 -2.21 -16.58
C TRP A 339 -10.24 -1.55 -15.32
N GLU A 340 -10.82 -0.42 -14.89
CA GLU A 340 -10.48 0.26 -13.64
C GLU A 340 -10.78 -0.63 -12.42
N GLU A 341 -11.90 -1.35 -12.41
CA GLU A 341 -12.20 -2.36 -11.38
C GLU A 341 -11.16 -3.49 -11.40
N ALA A 342 -10.73 -3.96 -12.59
CA ALA A 342 -9.79 -5.06 -12.73
C ALA A 342 -8.35 -4.70 -12.30
N ILE A 343 -7.87 -3.50 -12.61
CA ILE A 343 -6.55 -3.03 -12.15
C ILE A 343 -6.57 -2.64 -10.66
N GLY A 344 -7.75 -2.31 -10.13
CA GLY A 344 -7.98 -1.94 -8.73
C GLY A 344 -8.35 -3.11 -7.81
N ILE A 345 -8.35 -4.37 -8.28
CA ILE A 345 -8.69 -5.52 -7.43
C ILE A 345 -7.78 -5.54 -6.20
N GLY A 346 -8.38 -5.30 -5.03
CA GLY A 346 -7.71 -5.31 -3.72
C GLY A 346 -7.27 -3.95 -3.18
N TYR A 347 -7.50 -2.83 -3.89
CA TYR A 347 -7.05 -1.49 -3.45
C TYR A 347 -8.04 -0.37 -3.86
N GLY A 348 -8.09 0.71 -3.08
CA GLY A 348 -8.73 1.96 -3.48
C GLY A 348 -7.81 2.74 -4.42
N MET A 349 -8.25 3.03 -5.65
CA MET A 349 -7.39 3.64 -6.67
C MET A 349 -7.62 5.15 -6.75
N SER A 350 -6.55 5.93 -6.67
CA SER A 350 -6.62 7.38 -6.92
C SER A 350 -6.70 7.67 -8.42
N LYS A 351 -7.26 8.84 -8.79
CA LYS A 351 -7.27 9.29 -10.20
C LYS A 351 -5.85 9.38 -10.78
N ALA A 352 -4.89 9.84 -9.99
CA ALA A 352 -3.48 9.94 -10.40
C ALA A 352 -2.88 8.58 -10.74
N TYR A 353 -3.23 7.53 -9.99
CA TYR A 353 -2.79 6.17 -10.30
C TYR A 353 -3.33 5.70 -11.66
N ILE A 354 -4.63 5.90 -11.90
CA ILE A 354 -5.29 5.47 -13.15
C ILE A 354 -4.62 6.14 -14.35
N GLU A 355 -4.27 7.42 -14.22
CA GLU A 355 -3.60 8.16 -15.30
C GLU A 355 -2.19 7.62 -15.59
N LYS A 356 -1.40 7.32 -14.55
CA LYS A 356 -0.09 6.66 -14.72
C LYS A 356 -0.24 5.31 -15.42
N TYR A 357 -1.22 4.51 -15.01
CA TYR A 357 -1.51 3.22 -15.62
C TYR A 357 -1.86 3.36 -17.10
N ARG A 358 -2.74 4.32 -17.44
CA ARG A 358 -3.11 4.64 -18.84
C ARG A 358 -1.90 5.07 -19.67
N LYS A 359 -1.04 5.95 -19.15
CA LYS A 359 0.19 6.38 -19.85
C LYS A 359 1.07 5.20 -20.22
N VAL A 360 1.36 4.31 -19.27
CA VAL A 360 2.16 3.11 -19.52
C VAL A 360 1.42 2.17 -20.48
N PHE A 361 0.14 1.87 -20.25
CA PHE A 361 -0.65 1.00 -21.13
C PHE A 361 -0.63 1.48 -22.59
N THR A 362 -0.85 2.76 -22.85
CA THR A 362 -0.84 3.33 -24.21
C THR A 362 0.51 3.13 -24.88
N PHE A 363 1.61 3.34 -24.15
CA PHE A 363 2.95 3.06 -24.66
C PHE A 363 3.13 1.57 -24.99
N ILE A 364 2.71 0.66 -24.10
CA ILE A 364 2.81 -0.79 -24.34
C ILE A 364 1.97 -1.24 -25.53
N LYS A 365 0.71 -0.79 -25.61
CA LYS A 365 -0.18 -1.09 -26.73
C LYS A 365 0.45 -0.69 -28.05
N LYS A 366 1.06 0.49 -28.12
CA LYS A 366 1.65 1.02 -29.34
C LYS A 366 2.97 0.32 -29.73
N GLU A 367 3.90 0.17 -28.79
CA GLU A 367 5.27 -0.22 -29.10
C GLU A 367 5.48 -1.74 -29.07
N TYR A 368 4.74 -2.48 -28.23
CA TYR A 368 5.00 -3.90 -27.95
C TYR A 368 3.86 -4.85 -28.28
N ILE A 369 2.65 -4.34 -28.55
CA ILE A 369 1.51 -5.18 -28.93
C ILE A 369 1.23 -5.00 -30.41
N LYS A 370 1.64 -5.98 -31.21
CA LYS A 370 1.44 -6.01 -32.66
C LYS A 370 0.69 -7.28 -33.01
N LEU A 371 -0.64 -7.21 -32.89
CA LEU A 371 -1.52 -8.31 -33.25
C LEU A 371 -1.77 -8.28 -34.76
N ASP A 372 -1.66 -9.44 -35.42
CA ASP A 372 -2.23 -9.62 -36.75
C ASP A 372 -3.74 -9.90 -36.66
N ASN A 373 -4.43 -9.90 -37.81
CA ASN A 373 -5.87 -10.12 -37.86
C ASN A 373 -6.30 -11.47 -37.25
N GLU A 374 -5.50 -12.53 -37.41
CA GLU A 374 -5.82 -13.85 -36.86
C GLU A 374 -5.71 -13.84 -35.33
N GLN A 375 -4.69 -13.18 -34.80
CA GLN A 375 -4.47 -13.01 -33.37
C GLN A 375 -5.56 -12.11 -32.76
N GLU A 376 -5.96 -11.03 -33.44
CA GLU A 376 -7.07 -10.19 -32.99
C GLU A 376 -8.36 -11.00 -32.87
N GLU A 377 -8.73 -11.75 -33.91
CA GLU A 377 -9.94 -12.57 -33.90
C GLU A 377 -9.87 -13.67 -32.83
N PHE A 378 -8.69 -14.26 -32.64
CA PHE A 378 -8.44 -15.25 -31.58
C PHE A 378 -8.69 -14.67 -30.18
N TYR A 379 -8.06 -13.54 -29.85
CA TYR A 379 -8.21 -12.93 -28.51
C TYR A 379 -9.62 -12.37 -28.29
N LEU A 380 -10.24 -11.81 -29.33
CA LEU A 380 -11.63 -11.35 -29.28
C LEU A 380 -12.58 -12.51 -28.96
N LYS A 381 -12.43 -13.64 -29.65
CA LYS A 381 -13.20 -14.86 -29.39
C LYS A 381 -12.93 -15.40 -27.99
N TRP A 382 -11.67 -15.45 -27.57
CA TRP A 382 -11.31 -15.92 -26.24
C TRP A 382 -11.95 -15.08 -25.13
N CYS A 383 -11.88 -13.74 -25.22
CA CYS A 383 -12.55 -12.84 -24.30
C CYS A 383 -14.06 -13.11 -24.24
N ARG A 384 -14.71 -13.24 -25.42
CA ARG A 384 -16.14 -13.54 -25.54
C ARG A 384 -16.51 -14.85 -24.84
N ASP A 385 -15.71 -15.90 -25.02
CA ASP A 385 -15.95 -17.23 -24.45
C ASP A 385 -15.74 -17.25 -22.93
N GLU A 386 -14.72 -16.56 -22.41
CA GLU A 386 -14.48 -16.44 -20.96
C GLU A 386 -15.56 -15.62 -20.25
N ILE A 387 -15.97 -14.49 -20.85
CA ILE A 387 -17.09 -13.68 -20.35
C ILE A 387 -18.37 -14.54 -20.34
N GLY A 388 -18.62 -15.28 -21.42
CA GLY A 388 -19.75 -16.17 -21.52
C GLY A 388 -19.79 -17.24 -20.42
N ARG A 389 -18.66 -17.90 -20.16
CA ARG A 389 -18.52 -18.86 -19.06
C ARG A 389 -18.73 -18.24 -17.69
N ARG A 390 -18.27 -17.01 -17.48
CA ARG A 390 -18.50 -16.27 -16.23
C ARG A 390 -19.96 -15.91 -16.03
N VAL A 391 -20.63 -15.41 -17.05
CA VAL A 391 -22.07 -15.12 -17.00
C VAL A 391 -22.83 -16.40 -16.68
N ASP A 392 -22.50 -17.50 -17.35
CA ASP A 392 -23.15 -18.79 -17.12
C ASP A 392 -22.96 -19.26 -15.68
N ALA A 393 -21.74 -19.17 -15.15
CA ALA A 393 -21.43 -19.58 -13.78
C ALA A 393 -22.12 -18.69 -12.73
N ILE A 394 -22.23 -17.38 -12.97
CA ILE A 394 -22.89 -16.44 -12.04
C ILE A 394 -24.41 -16.62 -12.06
N VAL A 395 -25.02 -16.64 -13.24
CA VAL A 395 -26.48 -16.56 -13.38
C VAL A 395 -27.13 -17.92 -13.15
N SER A 396 -26.54 -19.01 -13.66
CA SER A 396 -27.09 -20.37 -13.46
C SER A 396 -27.06 -20.79 -12.00
N ASN A 397 -26.01 -20.40 -11.25
CA ASN A 397 -25.89 -20.67 -9.81
C ASN A 397 -26.55 -19.60 -8.94
N GLN A 398 -27.31 -18.67 -9.53
CA GLN A 398 -28.08 -17.64 -8.82
C GLN A 398 -27.25 -16.77 -7.85
N HIS A 399 -26.01 -16.44 -8.21
CA HIS A 399 -25.19 -15.48 -7.45
C HIS A 399 -25.70 -14.05 -7.68
N ARG A 400 -26.90 -13.72 -7.18
CA ARG A 400 -27.63 -12.47 -7.45
C ARG A 400 -26.81 -11.23 -7.12
N GLY A 401 -26.04 -11.27 -6.04
CA GLY A 401 -25.12 -10.19 -5.64
C GLY A 401 -23.96 -9.95 -6.62
N SER A 402 -23.74 -10.84 -7.60
CA SER A 402 -22.72 -10.72 -8.64
C SER A 402 -23.29 -10.49 -10.04
N TYR A 403 -24.62 -10.31 -10.19
CA TYR A 403 -25.24 -10.09 -11.50
C TYR A 403 -24.73 -8.82 -12.19
N HIS A 404 -24.48 -7.75 -11.43
CA HIS A 404 -23.91 -6.51 -11.97
C HIS A 404 -22.52 -6.74 -12.61
N LYS A 405 -21.68 -7.59 -12.03
CA LYS A 405 -20.35 -7.96 -12.57
C LYS A 405 -20.47 -8.70 -13.90
N ALA A 406 -21.44 -9.62 -14.01
CA ALA A 406 -21.72 -10.33 -15.25
C ALA A 406 -22.28 -9.40 -16.34
N ALA A 407 -23.21 -8.52 -15.98
CA ALA A 407 -23.80 -7.53 -16.87
C ALA A 407 -22.77 -6.52 -17.39
N GLY A 408 -21.90 -6.01 -16.50
CA GLY A 408 -20.83 -5.08 -16.85
C GLY A 408 -19.89 -5.65 -17.92
N LEU A 409 -19.41 -6.88 -17.75
CA LEU A 409 -18.54 -7.54 -18.73
C LEU A 409 -19.23 -7.81 -20.08
N LEU A 410 -20.52 -8.18 -20.10
CA LEU A 410 -21.27 -8.33 -21.35
C LEU A 410 -21.34 -7.03 -22.13
N VAL A 411 -21.62 -5.93 -21.44
CA VAL A 411 -21.74 -4.61 -22.06
C VAL A 411 -20.37 -4.06 -22.46
N ALA A 412 -19.32 -4.29 -21.67
CA ALA A 412 -17.94 -3.95 -22.05
C ALA A 412 -17.48 -4.68 -23.32
N MET A 413 -17.85 -5.96 -23.48
CA MET A 413 -17.58 -6.70 -24.73
C MET A 413 -18.37 -6.13 -25.91
N ALA A 414 -19.63 -5.76 -25.71
CA ALA A 414 -20.45 -5.13 -26.75
C ALA A 414 -19.90 -3.75 -27.16
N GLU A 415 -19.39 -2.98 -26.20
CA GLU A 415 -18.66 -1.73 -26.41
C GLU A 415 -17.40 -1.95 -27.25
N THR A 416 -16.60 -2.97 -26.90
CA THR A 416 -15.39 -3.36 -27.66
C THR A 416 -15.73 -3.69 -29.12
N LEU A 417 -16.80 -4.47 -29.35
CA LEU A 417 -17.27 -4.80 -30.70
C LEU A 417 -17.81 -3.57 -31.44
N ALA A 418 -18.56 -2.71 -30.77
CA ALA A 418 -19.08 -1.48 -31.36
C ALA A 418 -17.96 -0.53 -31.80
N ASP A 419 -16.89 -0.42 -31.01
CA ASP A 419 -15.73 0.41 -31.33
C ASP A 419 -14.97 -0.06 -32.58
N ARG A 420 -15.03 -1.38 -32.84
CA ARG A 420 -14.52 -2.06 -34.05
C ARG A 420 -15.49 -2.00 -35.25
N GLY A 421 -16.63 -1.31 -35.13
CA GLY A 421 -17.65 -1.25 -36.18
C GLY A 421 -18.67 -2.40 -36.18
N GLU A 422 -18.54 -3.36 -35.26
CA GLU A 422 -19.38 -4.56 -35.14
C GLU A 422 -20.50 -4.38 -34.09
N LYS A 423 -21.12 -3.19 -34.06
CA LYS A 423 -22.14 -2.84 -33.06
C LYS A 423 -23.30 -3.82 -33.02
N GLN A 424 -23.74 -4.33 -34.17
CA GLN A 424 -24.85 -5.30 -34.25
C GLN A 424 -24.48 -6.63 -33.60
N ASP A 425 -23.24 -7.10 -33.78
CA ASP A 425 -22.77 -8.34 -33.16
C ASP A 425 -22.62 -8.19 -31.63
N GLY A 426 -22.17 -7.02 -31.17
CA GLY A 426 -22.16 -6.66 -29.75
C GLY A 426 -23.57 -6.70 -29.13
N MET A 427 -24.55 -6.09 -29.78
CA MET A 427 -25.94 -6.12 -29.32
C MET A 427 -26.54 -7.53 -29.38
N GLY A 428 -26.24 -8.30 -30.42
CA GLY A 428 -26.63 -9.70 -30.56
C GLY A 428 -26.06 -10.57 -29.44
N PHE A 429 -24.82 -10.30 -29.00
CA PHE A 429 -24.20 -10.99 -27.86
C PHE A 429 -24.93 -10.72 -26.54
N ILE A 430 -25.32 -9.48 -26.26
CA ILE A 430 -26.14 -9.14 -25.09
C ILE A 430 -27.50 -9.87 -25.16
N GLU A 431 -28.15 -9.83 -26.32
CA GLU A 431 -29.48 -10.39 -26.49
C GLU A 431 -29.49 -11.93 -26.37
N LYS A 432 -28.42 -12.59 -26.83
CA LYS A 432 -28.20 -14.03 -26.61
C LYS A 432 -28.30 -14.39 -25.12
N TYR A 433 -27.64 -13.65 -24.24
CA TYR A 433 -27.64 -13.95 -22.79
C TYR A 433 -28.94 -13.52 -22.11
N LYS A 434 -29.57 -12.42 -22.55
CA LYS A 434 -30.92 -12.05 -22.08
C LYS A 434 -31.96 -13.12 -22.40
N ASN A 435 -31.90 -13.72 -23.58
CA ASN A 435 -32.79 -14.79 -24.00
C ASN A 435 -32.50 -16.12 -23.28
N LYS A 436 -31.23 -16.49 -23.16
CA LYS A 436 -30.80 -17.68 -22.40
C LYS A 436 -31.30 -17.64 -20.96
N TYR A 437 -31.27 -16.47 -20.32
CA TYR A 437 -31.71 -16.25 -18.94
C TYR A 437 -33.01 -15.45 -18.85
N SER A 438 -33.98 -15.76 -19.72
CA SER A 438 -35.26 -15.03 -19.84
C SER A 438 -36.06 -14.92 -18.53
N ARG A 439 -35.95 -15.92 -17.64
CA ARG A 439 -36.62 -15.98 -16.33
C ARG A 439 -35.88 -15.21 -15.21
N HIS A 440 -34.63 -14.79 -15.43
CA HIS A 440 -33.82 -14.09 -14.42
C HIS A 440 -34.00 -12.57 -14.54
N THR A 441 -35.16 -12.06 -14.09
CA THR A 441 -35.53 -10.64 -14.20
C THR A 441 -34.51 -9.68 -13.57
N ALA A 442 -33.95 -10.03 -12.41
CA ALA A 442 -32.91 -9.25 -11.76
C ALA A 442 -31.65 -9.11 -12.63
N PHE A 443 -31.18 -10.19 -13.26
CA PHE A 443 -30.03 -10.14 -14.17
C PHE A 443 -30.33 -9.27 -15.40
N LYS A 444 -31.52 -9.41 -16.01
CA LYS A 444 -31.92 -8.56 -17.14
C LYS A 444 -31.97 -7.08 -16.77
N ARG A 445 -32.36 -6.76 -15.53
CA ARG A 445 -32.33 -5.38 -15.02
C ARG A 445 -30.90 -4.86 -14.93
N GLU A 446 -29.97 -5.62 -14.36
CA GLU A 446 -28.55 -5.24 -14.32
C GLU A 446 -27.97 -5.01 -15.73
N VAL A 447 -28.31 -5.87 -16.69
CA VAL A 447 -27.93 -5.69 -18.11
C VAL A 447 -28.51 -4.40 -18.69
N ALA A 448 -29.79 -4.12 -18.45
CA ALA A 448 -30.43 -2.88 -18.93
C ALA A 448 -29.78 -1.62 -18.32
N CYS A 449 -29.48 -1.64 -17.03
CA CYS A 449 -28.77 -0.57 -16.35
C CYS A 449 -27.36 -0.38 -16.92
N ALA A 450 -26.62 -1.46 -17.16
CA ALA A 450 -25.29 -1.41 -17.75
C ALA A 450 -25.32 -0.84 -19.19
N VAL A 451 -26.28 -1.26 -20.03
CA VAL A 451 -26.47 -0.72 -21.38
C VAL A 451 -26.79 0.78 -21.31
N GLN A 452 -27.69 1.20 -20.41
CA GLN A 452 -28.02 2.62 -20.24
C GLN A 452 -26.79 3.44 -19.82
N ALA A 453 -25.99 2.93 -18.87
CA ALA A 453 -24.77 3.60 -18.40
C ALA A 453 -23.69 3.70 -19.50
N SER A 454 -23.58 2.68 -20.36
CA SER A 454 -22.64 2.67 -21.49
C SER A 454 -22.97 3.73 -22.56
N GLY A 455 -24.24 4.11 -22.69
CA GLY A 455 -24.71 4.95 -23.79
C GLY A 455 -24.77 4.24 -25.15
N LEU A 456 -24.57 2.91 -25.19
CA LEU A 456 -24.84 2.11 -26.38
C LEU A 456 -26.34 2.16 -26.71
N SER A 457 -26.73 3.08 -27.61
CA SER A 457 -28.12 3.18 -28.07
C SER A 457 -28.55 1.89 -28.79
N VAL A 458 -29.70 1.35 -28.38
CA VAL A 458 -30.38 0.21 -29.01
C VAL A 458 -31.07 0.61 -30.32
N ARG A 459 -31.19 1.91 -30.62
CA ARG A 459 -31.76 2.38 -31.89
C ARG A 459 -30.64 2.75 -32.86
N ALA A 460 -30.69 2.11 -34.03
CA ALA A 460 -29.96 2.48 -35.24
C ALA A 460 -30.38 3.87 -35.72
#